data_AF-K1S1Q7-F1
#
_entry.id   AF-K1S1Q7-F1
#
_cell.length_a   1.000
_cell.length_b   1.000
_cell.length_c   1.000
_cell.angle_alpha   90.00
_cell.angle_beta   90.00
_cell.angle_gamma   90.00
#
_symmetry.space_group_name_H-M   'P 1'
#
loop_
_entity.id
_entity.type
_entity.pdbx_description
1 polymer ?
#
loop_
_entity_poly.entity_id
_entity_poly.type
_entity_poly.pdbx_seq_one_letter_code
_entity_poly.pdbx_strand_id
1 'polypeptide(L)'
;VDVMTTETTCLSSIWRTDDQVKEFYEIHGRTGDFEELNPGEVAYYDSFIELDLSEIKPMIAMPFHPSNTYTIEELNANLMDILDDCEKRAQVSFDGKVDLDLKSKVKNGKLYVDQGIIAGCAGGGFENICDAADILKGSSIGADEFTLSVYPASTPIYMELVKNGAVA
;
A
#
# COMPACT_ATOMS: atom_id res chain seq x y z
N VAL A 1 -5.78 -1.72 5.92
CA VAL A 1 -6.85 -2.31 5.07
C VAL A 1 -7.99 -1.32 4.82
N ASP A 2 -8.50 -0.60 5.83
CA ASP A 2 -9.70 0.26 5.72
C ASP A 2 -9.59 1.48 4.78
N VAL A 3 -8.37 1.91 4.46
CA VAL A 3 -8.14 3.08 3.60
C VAL A 3 -8.40 2.83 2.10
N MET A 4 -8.64 1.57 1.70
CA MET A 4 -8.93 1.17 0.31
C MET A 4 -10.33 0.55 0.11
N THR A 5 -11.27 0.87 1.01
CA THR A 5 -12.64 0.32 0.98
C THR A 5 -13.46 0.82 -0.20
N THR A 6 -13.13 1.99 -0.73
CA THR A 6 -13.82 2.54 -1.91
C THR A 6 -13.49 1.73 -3.16
N GLU A 7 -12.27 1.23 -3.27
CA GLU A 7 -11.75 0.43 -4.37
C GLU A 7 -12.42 -0.95 -4.45
N THR A 8 -12.96 -1.44 -3.33
CA THR A 8 -13.77 -2.67 -3.29
C THR A 8 -15.26 -2.41 -3.46
N THR A 9 -15.67 -1.18 -3.77
CA THR A 9 -17.07 -0.74 -3.92
C THR A 9 -17.92 -0.86 -2.64
N CYS A 10 -17.26 -1.01 -1.49
CA CYS A 10 -17.95 -1.07 -0.20
C CYS A 10 -18.36 0.33 0.27
N LEU A 11 -19.51 0.43 0.93
CA LEU A 11 -19.98 1.70 1.51
C LEU A 11 -19.09 2.15 2.68
N SER A 12 -18.70 1.20 3.52
CA SER A 12 -17.81 1.39 4.67
C SER A 12 -17.27 0.04 5.10
N SER A 13 -16.16 0.07 5.83
CA SER A 13 -15.68 -1.03 6.67
C SER A 13 -15.66 -0.57 8.12
N ILE A 14 -15.74 -1.53 9.03
CA ILE A 14 -15.63 -1.32 10.46
C ILE A 14 -14.82 -2.47 11.05
N TRP A 15 -14.07 -2.16 12.11
CA TRP A 15 -13.31 -3.12 12.89
C TRP A 15 -13.85 -3.13 14.31
N ARG A 16 -13.70 -4.25 14.99
CA ARG A 16 -13.85 -4.30 16.44
C ARG A 16 -12.82 -3.38 17.08
N THR A 17 -13.14 -2.80 18.23
CA THR A 17 -12.12 -2.13 19.03
C THR A 17 -11.55 -3.11 20.04
N ASP A 18 -10.23 -3.15 20.13
CA ASP A 18 -9.47 -4.09 20.94
C ASP A 18 -8.34 -3.36 21.68
N ASP A 19 -7.38 -4.12 22.24
CA ASP A 19 -6.24 -3.56 22.97
C ASP A 19 -5.35 -2.66 22.10
N GLN A 20 -5.26 -2.88 20.78
CA GLN A 20 -4.50 -2.01 19.89
C GLN A 20 -5.18 -0.65 19.75
N VAL A 21 -6.51 -0.65 19.61
CA VAL A 21 -7.28 0.60 19.60
C VAL A 21 -7.16 1.31 20.95
N LYS A 22 -7.20 0.58 22.07
CA LYS A 22 -7.03 1.16 23.41
C LYS A 22 -5.65 1.80 23.58
N GLU A 23 -4.58 1.14 23.16
CA GLU A 23 -3.23 1.69 23.15
C GLU A 23 -3.16 2.96 22.30
N PHE A 24 -3.79 2.95 21.12
CA PHE A 24 -3.90 4.14 20.29
C PHE A 24 -4.54 5.31 21.05
N TYR A 25 -5.64 5.10 21.78
CA TYR A 25 -6.23 6.16 22.61
C TYR A 25 -5.30 6.62 23.74
N GLU A 26 -4.57 5.70 24.38
CA GLU A 26 -3.64 6.01 25.48
C GLU A 26 -2.47 6.89 25.04
N ILE A 27 -1.77 6.53 23.96
CA ILE A 27 -0.61 7.31 23.47
C ILE A 27 -1.02 8.72 23.00
N HIS A 28 -2.30 8.90 22.64
CA HIS A 28 -2.86 10.20 22.27
C HIS A 28 -3.47 10.96 23.45
N GLY A 29 -3.38 10.44 24.68
CA GLY A 29 -3.92 11.07 25.89
C GLY A 29 -5.45 11.12 25.94
N ARG A 30 -6.12 10.18 25.26
CA ARG A 30 -7.57 10.11 25.09
C ARG A 30 -8.19 8.84 25.69
N THR A 31 -7.56 8.26 26.70
CA THR A 31 -8.02 7.00 27.34
C THR A 31 -9.49 7.05 27.79
N GLY A 32 -10.00 8.22 28.19
CA GLY A 32 -11.40 8.40 28.59
C GLY A 32 -12.43 8.32 27.45
N ASP A 33 -11.98 8.37 26.19
CA ASP A 33 -12.83 8.26 25.00
C ASP A 33 -12.89 6.83 24.45
N PHE A 34 -12.10 5.89 25.00
CA PHE A 34 -12.09 4.50 24.55
C PHE A 34 -13.35 3.77 25.00
N GLU A 35 -14.00 3.09 24.05
CA GLU A 35 -15.09 2.16 24.28
C GLU A 35 -14.84 0.87 23.48
N GLU A 36 -15.10 -0.28 24.10
CA GLU A 36 -15.04 -1.56 23.43
C GLU A 36 -16.30 -1.76 22.56
N LEU A 37 -16.10 -1.98 21.26
CA LEU A 37 -17.13 -2.15 20.26
C LEU A 37 -16.96 -3.51 19.61
N ASN A 38 -17.92 -4.38 19.87
CA ASN A 38 -18.01 -5.72 19.31
C ASN A 38 -19.37 -5.92 18.63
N PRO A 39 -19.46 -6.84 17.63
CA PRO A 39 -20.74 -7.39 17.23
C PRO A 39 -21.51 -7.91 18.45
N GLY A 40 -22.85 -7.84 18.39
CA GLY A 40 -23.68 -8.46 19.42
C GLY A 40 -23.46 -9.97 19.52
N GLU A 41 -23.96 -10.59 20.59
CA GLU A 41 -23.81 -12.05 20.84
C GLU A 41 -24.18 -12.92 19.63
N VAL A 42 -25.18 -12.47 18.85
CA VAL A 42 -25.58 -13.08 17.58
C VAL A 42 -25.67 -11.98 16.52
N ALA A 43 -24.85 -12.10 15.48
CA ALA A 43 -24.87 -11.22 14.30
C ALA A 43 -25.06 -12.06 13.03
N TYR A 44 -25.96 -11.64 12.15
CA TYR A 44 -26.19 -12.26 10.85
C TYR A 44 -25.48 -11.44 9.78
N TYR A 45 -24.75 -12.12 8.89
CA TYR A 45 -24.08 -11.54 7.74
C TYR A 45 -24.62 -12.19 6.47
N ASP A 46 -24.84 -11.41 5.41
CA ASP A 46 -25.30 -11.95 4.12
C ASP A 46 -24.27 -12.88 3.47
N SER A 47 -22.99 -12.71 3.81
CA SER A 47 -21.88 -13.54 3.34
C SER A 47 -20.72 -13.51 4.32
N PHE A 48 -19.86 -14.54 4.28
CA PHE A 48 -18.67 -14.66 5.10
C PHE A 48 -17.48 -15.05 4.22
N ILE A 49 -16.35 -14.39 4.45
CA ILE A 49 -15.07 -14.69 3.82
C ILE A 49 -14.04 -14.87 4.94
N GLU A 50 -13.29 -15.97 4.88
CA GLU A 50 -12.19 -16.26 5.79
C GLU A 50 -10.87 -16.09 5.04
N LEU A 51 -9.91 -15.42 5.68
CA LEU A 51 -8.58 -15.14 5.12
C LEU A 51 -7.53 -15.57 6.13
N ASP A 52 -6.64 -16.48 5.74
CA ASP A 52 -5.44 -16.80 6.50
C ASP A 52 -4.34 -15.77 6.20
N LEU A 53 -4.05 -14.90 7.17
CA LEU A 53 -3.04 -13.87 7.01
C LEU A 53 -1.62 -14.43 6.84
N SER A 54 -1.37 -15.68 7.27
CA SER A 54 -0.06 -16.32 7.12
C SER A 54 0.23 -16.76 5.68
N GLU A 55 -0.80 -16.89 4.85
CA GLU A 55 -0.67 -17.23 3.43
C GLU A 55 -0.50 -15.99 2.52
N ILE A 56 -0.74 -14.79 3.06
CA ILE A 56 -0.65 -13.54 2.29
C ILE A 56 0.81 -13.23 1.96
N LYS A 57 1.09 -13.11 0.66
CA LYS A 57 2.39 -12.73 0.12
C LYS A 57 2.45 -11.24 -0.21
N PRO A 58 3.64 -10.62 -0.30
CA PRO A 58 3.79 -9.28 -0.86
C PRO A 58 3.19 -9.19 -2.27
N MET A 59 2.38 -8.17 -2.51
CA MET A 59 1.65 -7.97 -3.77
C MET A 59 1.90 -6.58 -4.35
N ILE A 60 1.60 -6.44 -5.64
CA ILE A 60 1.62 -5.19 -6.39
C ILE A 60 0.39 -5.11 -7.30
N ALA A 61 -0.22 -3.94 -7.36
CA ALA A 61 -1.22 -3.61 -8.37
C ALA A 61 -0.51 -2.98 -9.57
N MET A 62 -0.61 -3.64 -10.73
CA MET A 62 -0.11 -3.14 -12.00
C MET A 62 -1.08 -2.11 -12.60
N PRO A 63 -0.64 -1.28 -13.56
CA PRO A 63 -1.43 -0.16 -14.06
C PRO A 63 -2.84 -0.47 -14.57
N PHE A 64 -3.60 0.63 -14.67
CA PHE A 64 -4.96 0.82 -15.21
C PHE A 64 -6.13 0.30 -14.39
N HIS A 65 -5.90 -0.46 -13.31
CA HIS A 65 -6.94 -0.73 -12.31
C HIS A 65 -6.34 -1.24 -10.99
N PRO A 66 -6.82 -0.80 -9.81
CA PRO A 66 -6.29 -1.27 -8.52
C PRO A 66 -6.47 -2.77 -8.28
N SER A 67 -7.42 -3.42 -8.95
CA SER A 67 -7.60 -4.88 -8.86
C SER A 67 -6.65 -5.69 -9.75
N ASN A 68 -5.85 -5.05 -10.61
CA ASN A 68 -4.88 -5.71 -11.47
C ASN A 68 -3.66 -6.15 -10.66
N THR A 69 -3.86 -7.11 -9.77
CA THR A 69 -2.93 -7.47 -8.70
C THR A 69 -2.20 -8.77 -8.99
N TYR A 70 -0.93 -8.79 -8.60
CA TYR A 70 -0.05 -9.96 -8.68
C TYR A 70 0.79 -10.03 -7.40
N THR A 71 1.19 -11.22 -7.00
CA THR A 71 2.29 -11.33 -6.03
C THR A 71 3.59 -10.83 -6.67
N ILE A 72 4.51 -10.33 -5.85
CA ILE A 72 5.84 -9.91 -6.35
C ILE A 72 6.58 -11.08 -7.00
N GLU A 73 6.35 -12.30 -6.51
CA GLU A 73 6.91 -13.53 -7.09
C GLU A 73 6.37 -13.78 -8.51
N GLU A 74 5.05 -13.72 -8.71
CA GLU A 74 4.42 -13.90 -10.02
C GLU A 74 4.85 -12.82 -11.02
N LEU A 75 4.94 -11.56 -10.57
CA LEU A 75 5.42 -10.46 -11.41
C LEU A 75 6.83 -10.73 -11.91
N ASN A 76 7.74 -11.14 -11.03
CA ASN A 76 9.12 -11.40 -11.42
C ASN A 76 9.24 -12.63 -12.33
N ALA A 77 8.43 -13.66 -12.10
CA ALA A 77 8.46 -14.89 -12.90
C ALA A 77 7.89 -14.70 -14.33
N ASN A 78 6.88 -13.85 -14.48
CA ASN A 78 6.12 -13.69 -15.74
C ASN A 78 6.16 -12.24 -16.26
N LEU A 79 7.26 -11.52 -15.99
CA LEU A 79 7.35 -10.08 -16.17
C LEU A 79 6.94 -9.60 -17.57
N MET A 80 7.47 -10.22 -18.62
CA MET A 80 7.19 -9.79 -20.00
C MET A 80 5.72 -9.96 -20.39
N ASP A 81 5.10 -11.06 -19.96
CA ASP A 81 3.69 -11.35 -20.27
C ASP A 81 2.76 -10.40 -19.51
N ILE A 82 3.08 -10.10 -18.25
CA ILE A 82 2.31 -9.16 -17.43
C ILE A 82 2.40 -7.72 -18.00
N LEU A 83 3.59 -7.30 -18.44
CA LEU A 83 3.76 -5.98 -19.07
C LEU A 83 3.01 -5.90 -20.41
N ASP A 84 3.00 -6.98 -21.19
CA ASP A 84 2.24 -7.06 -22.44
C ASP A 84 0.71 -6.96 -22.19
N ASP A 85 0.19 -7.62 -21.15
CA ASP A 85 -1.21 -7.46 -20.73
C ASP A 85 -1.52 -6.02 -20.29
N CYS A 86 -0.60 -5.39 -19.56
CA CYS A 86 -0.75 -3.98 -19.17
C CYS A 86 -0.81 -3.05 -20.38
N GLU A 87 0.08 -3.22 -21.37
CA GLU A 87 0.07 -2.43 -22.60
C GLU A 87 -1.25 -2.60 -23.38
N LYS A 88 -1.77 -3.84 -23.49
CA LYS A 88 -3.08 -4.10 -24.10
C LYS A 88 -4.23 -3.42 -23.36
N ARG A 89 -4.21 -3.44 -22.02
CA ARG A 89 -5.19 -2.73 -21.20
C ARG A 89 -5.12 -1.23 -21.41
N ALA A 90 -3.92 -0.66 -21.54
CA ALA A 90 -3.74 0.75 -21.86
C ALA A 90 -4.43 1.13 -23.17
N GLN A 91 -4.29 0.30 -24.22
CA GLN A 91 -4.96 0.53 -25.50
C GLN A 91 -6.48 0.61 -25.34
N VAL A 92 -7.06 -0.23 -24.49
CA VAL A 92 -8.50 -0.19 -24.19
C VAL A 92 -8.86 1.05 -23.35
N SER A 93 -8.13 1.31 -22.27
CA SER A 93 -8.40 2.41 -21.34
C SER A 93 -8.25 3.80 -21.96
N PHE A 94 -7.41 3.94 -23.00
CA PHE A 94 -7.14 5.21 -23.66
C PHE A 94 -7.68 5.27 -25.11
N ASP A 95 -8.59 4.39 -25.52
CA ASP A 95 -9.14 4.31 -26.89
C ASP A 95 -8.06 4.27 -27.99
N GLY A 96 -6.92 3.62 -27.72
CA GLY A 96 -5.78 3.54 -28.64
C GLY A 96 -5.05 4.86 -28.89
N LYS A 97 -5.29 5.90 -28.07
CA LYS A 97 -4.67 7.23 -28.23
C LYS A 97 -3.27 7.33 -27.63
N VAL A 98 -2.90 6.36 -26.80
CA VAL A 98 -1.64 6.34 -26.07
C VAL A 98 -0.91 5.06 -26.44
N ASP A 99 0.32 5.21 -26.92
CA ASP A 99 1.24 4.09 -27.10
C ASP A 99 2.19 4.03 -25.89
N LEU A 100 2.25 2.88 -25.24
CA LEU A 100 3.09 2.66 -24.06
C LEU A 100 4.04 1.52 -24.36
N ASP A 101 5.31 1.72 -24.02
CA ASP A 101 6.35 0.71 -24.08
C ASP A 101 6.85 0.42 -22.67
N LEU A 102 6.06 -0.32 -21.90
CA LEU A 102 6.42 -0.73 -20.55
C LEU A 102 7.54 -1.77 -20.58
N LYS A 103 7.60 -2.61 -21.62
CA LYS A 103 8.67 -3.59 -21.80
C LYS A 103 10.06 -2.94 -21.92
N SER A 104 10.17 -1.72 -22.45
CA SER A 104 11.43 -0.96 -22.45
C SER A 104 12.01 -0.70 -21.05
N LYS A 105 11.17 -0.78 -20.00
CA LYS A 105 11.59 -0.63 -18.60
C LYS A 105 12.22 -1.90 -18.03
N VAL A 106 12.27 -2.99 -18.75
CA VAL A 106 12.96 -4.19 -18.28
C VAL A 106 14.47 -4.05 -18.49
N LYS A 107 15.22 -3.97 -17.39
CA LYS A 107 16.68 -3.91 -17.38
C LYS A 107 17.22 -5.12 -16.63
N ASN A 108 18.13 -5.87 -17.26
CA ASN A 108 18.74 -7.07 -16.68
C ASN A 108 17.71 -8.09 -16.15
N GLY A 109 16.60 -8.27 -16.87
CA GLY A 109 15.53 -9.19 -16.50
C GLY A 109 14.67 -8.74 -15.32
N LYS A 110 14.79 -7.50 -14.86
CA LYS A 110 13.99 -6.92 -13.78
C LYS A 110 13.28 -5.66 -14.25
N LEU A 111 12.11 -5.40 -13.66
CA LEU A 111 11.39 -4.15 -13.88
C LEU A 111 12.19 -2.99 -13.26
N TYR A 112 12.55 -2.00 -14.07
CA TYR A 112 13.18 -0.77 -13.61
C TYR A 112 12.09 0.29 -13.40
N VAL A 113 12.02 0.84 -12.19
CA VAL A 113 11.12 1.95 -11.86
C VAL A 113 11.88 3.27 -11.91
N ASP A 114 11.24 4.33 -12.39
CA ASP A 114 11.83 5.67 -12.43
C ASP A 114 11.50 6.48 -11.16
N GLN A 115 10.43 6.10 -10.46
CA GLN A 115 9.96 6.84 -9.30
C GLN A 115 9.39 5.91 -8.24
N GLY A 116 9.77 6.14 -6.99
CA GLY A 116 9.13 5.62 -5.80
C GLY A 116 8.44 6.76 -5.04
N ILE A 117 7.17 6.58 -4.70
CA ILE A 117 6.43 7.54 -3.88
C ILE A 117 5.80 6.79 -2.72
N ILE A 118 6.16 7.18 -1.50
CA ILE A 118 5.49 6.73 -0.28
C ILE A 118 4.62 7.90 0.18
N ALA A 119 3.31 7.79 -0.05
CA ALA A 119 2.40 8.91 0.18
C ALA A 119 0.96 8.47 0.46
N GLY A 120 0.14 9.47 0.77
CA GLY A 120 -1.30 9.32 0.89
C GLY A 120 -1.72 8.73 2.23
N CYS A 121 -3.04 8.65 2.42
CA CYS A 121 -3.63 8.05 3.62
C CYS A 121 -3.27 6.56 3.78
N ALA A 122 -2.98 5.86 2.67
CA ALA A 122 -2.62 4.45 2.69
C ALA A 122 -1.13 4.18 2.91
N GLY A 123 -0.26 4.96 2.27
CA GLY A 123 1.19 4.75 2.31
C GLY A 123 1.92 5.62 3.33
N GLY A 124 1.44 6.84 3.59
CA GLY A 124 2.13 7.87 4.39
C GLY A 124 1.94 7.76 5.91
N GLY A 125 1.54 6.58 6.42
CA GLY A 125 1.40 6.32 7.85
C GLY A 125 2.76 6.29 8.56
N PHE A 126 2.76 6.52 9.88
CA PHE A 126 3.99 6.52 10.69
C PHE A 126 4.72 5.18 10.61
N GLU A 127 4.02 4.07 10.86
CA GLU A 127 4.58 2.71 10.83
C GLU A 127 5.15 2.37 9.45
N ASN A 128 4.40 2.63 8.37
CA ASN A 128 4.87 2.39 7.00
C ASN A 128 6.16 3.14 6.66
N ILE A 129 6.30 4.39 7.10
CA ILE A 129 7.50 5.18 6.82
C ILE A 129 8.67 4.68 7.68
N CYS A 130 8.44 4.27 8.92
CA CYS A 130 9.45 3.62 9.75
C CYS A 130 9.95 2.31 9.12
N ASP A 131 9.04 1.45 8.66
CA ASP A 131 9.39 0.20 7.98
C ASP A 131 10.19 0.48 6.68
N ALA A 132 9.77 1.47 5.90
CA ALA A 132 10.50 1.90 4.72
C ALA A 132 11.91 2.40 5.06
N ALA A 133 12.06 3.17 6.13
CA ALA A 133 13.37 3.64 6.61
C ALA A 133 14.26 2.46 7.01
N ASP A 134 13.72 1.44 7.68
CA ASP A 134 14.46 0.23 8.06
C ASP A 134 14.88 -0.60 6.84
N ILE A 135 14.00 -0.75 5.84
CA ILE A 135 14.32 -1.44 4.57
C ILE A 135 15.43 -0.70 3.81
N LEU A 136 15.39 0.63 3.80
CA LEU A 136 16.34 1.46 3.05
C LEU A 136 17.65 1.70 3.79
N LYS A 137 17.73 1.35 5.08
CA LYS A 137 18.86 1.65 5.96
C LYS A 137 20.19 1.14 5.37
N GLY A 138 21.13 2.07 5.22
CA GLY A 138 22.46 1.78 4.66
C GLY A 138 22.49 1.54 3.15
N SER A 139 21.35 1.65 2.47
CA SER A 139 21.26 1.59 1.01
C SER A 139 21.32 2.98 0.39
N SER A 140 21.81 3.07 -0.84
CA SER A 140 21.75 4.28 -1.65
C SER A 140 20.82 4.05 -2.82
N ILE A 141 20.00 5.05 -3.13
CA ILE A 141 19.16 5.05 -4.34
C ILE A 141 19.96 5.40 -5.61
N GLY A 142 21.27 5.62 -5.49
CA GLY A 142 22.13 6.04 -6.58
C GLY A 142 22.05 7.54 -6.87
N ALA A 143 22.61 7.92 -8.02
CA ALA A 143 22.56 9.28 -8.57
C ALA A 143 22.07 9.24 -10.03
N ASP A 144 21.29 8.21 -10.37
CA ASP A 144 20.71 8.03 -11.70
C ASP A 144 19.32 8.70 -11.77
N GLU A 145 18.49 8.27 -12.73
CA GLU A 145 17.17 8.85 -12.97
C GLU A 145 16.13 8.49 -11.90
N PHE A 146 16.40 7.51 -11.03
CA PHE A 146 15.41 7.10 -10.04
C PHE A 146 15.24 8.17 -8.95
N THR A 147 13.98 8.50 -8.66
CA THR A 147 13.63 9.44 -7.59
C THR A 147 12.77 8.76 -6.54
N LEU A 148 13.09 8.99 -5.26
CA LEU A 148 12.27 8.56 -4.12
C LEU A 148 11.72 9.79 -3.41
N SER A 149 10.41 9.84 -3.21
CA SER A 149 9.74 10.90 -2.46
C SER A 149 8.85 10.30 -1.36
N VAL A 150 8.93 10.88 -0.16
CA VAL A 150 8.17 10.43 1.01
C VAL A 150 7.32 11.60 1.51
N TYR A 151 6.01 11.38 1.59
CA TYR A 151 5.02 12.37 2.00
C TYR A 151 4.22 11.83 3.19
N PRO A 152 4.59 12.20 4.42
CA PRO A 152 3.83 11.84 5.61
C PRO A 152 2.37 12.29 5.51
N ALA A 153 1.44 11.48 5.99
CA ALA A 153 0.01 11.74 5.85
C ALA A 153 -0.47 12.96 6.67
N SER A 154 0.30 13.42 7.65
CA SER A 154 -0.04 14.59 8.47
C SER A 154 1.21 15.25 9.09
N THR A 155 1.05 16.49 9.57
CA THR A 155 2.10 17.21 10.29
C THR A 155 2.53 16.52 11.59
N PRO A 156 1.62 16.00 12.45
CA PRO A 156 2.03 15.24 13.63
C PRO A 156 2.88 14.01 13.31
N ILE A 157 2.52 13.25 12.27
CA ILE A 157 3.31 12.10 11.83
C ILE A 157 4.72 12.55 11.41
N TYR A 158 4.82 13.59 10.58
CA TYR A 158 6.12 14.13 10.18
C TYR A 158 6.98 14.54 11.38
N MET A 159 6.40 15.24 12.35
CA MET A 159 7.12 15.65 13.56
C MET A 159 7.66 14.45 14.34
N GLU A 160 6.89 13.37 14.45
CA GLU A 160 7.32 12.17 15.17
C GLU A 160 8.42 11.42 14.41
N LEU A 161 8.33 11.34 13.08
CA LEU A 161 9.38 10.76 12.23
C LEU A 161 10.70 11.56 12.31
N VAL A 162 10.63 12.88 12.50
CA VAL A 162 11.84 13.68 12.75
C VAL A 162 12.44 13.36 14.11
N LYS A 163 11.61 13.19 15.16
CA LYS A 163 12.10 12.88 16.51
C LYS A 163 12.76 11.51 16.61
N ASN A 164 12.20 10.50 15.94
CA ASN A 164 12.76 9.14 15.97
C ASN A 164 13.91 8.94 14.97
N GLY A 165 14.17 9.92 14.10
CA GLY A 165 15.26 9.90 13.14
C GLY A 165 14.96 9.15 11.84
N ALA A 166 13.72 8.70 11.59
CA ALA A 166 13.35 8.00 10.36
C ALA A 166 13.42 8.88 9.10
N VAL A 167 13.48 10.21 9.27
CA VAL A 167 13.67 11.18 8.16
C VAL A 167 15.15 11.34 7.77
N ALA A 168 16.10 10.86 8.59
CA ALA A 168 17.53 11.14 8.47
C ALA A 168 18.31 10.12 7.62
#